data_AF-A0A820HGS1-F1
#
_entry.id   AF-A0A820HGS1-F1
#
_cell.length_a   1.000
_cell.length_b   1.000
_cell.length_c   1.000
_cell.angle_alpha   90.00
_cell.angle_beta   90.00
_cell.angle_gamma   90.00
#
_symmetry.space_group_name_H-M   'P 1'
#
loop_
_entity.id
_entity.type
_entity.pdbx_description
1 polymer ?
#
loop_
_entity_poly.entity_id
_entity_poly.type
_entity_poly.pdbx_seq_one_letter_code
_entity_poly.pdbx_strand_id
1 'polypeptide(L)'
;MLMLAIHWYTRETCIYKILNQALRTQCIDDIIPFGSFIRDLNKQLHKEHKLFIKQQKTSNREVYRGQFISKDEVNRLKSCQQELISMKSCLSTSTNRKKALEFATSRSPPNDELTSILLEIDVNLNYLIKPYADIKRLSAFPQEEEEILFMVGSIFRIENISYDDKINLWIAKLTLCSLDDPDIEDFSLSLKQELNGQNEFVS
;
A
#
# COMPACT_ATOMS: atom_id res chain seq x y z
N MET A 1 -14.82 2.98 23.74
CA MET A 1 -14.04 4.17 23.34
C MET A 1 -13.67 4.02 21.86
N LEU A 2 -14.47 4.59 20.95
CA LEU A 2 -14.21 4.55 19.51
C LEU A 2 -13.00 5.45 19.22
N MET A 3 -11.79 4.90 19.24
CA MET A 3 -10.58 5.65 18.89
C MET A 3 -10.59 5.94 17.39
N LEU A 4 -10.29 7.17 16.98
CA LEU A 4 -10.08 7.56 15.58
C LEU A 4 -8.75 6.99 15.06
N ALA A 5 -8.66 5.70 14.79
CA ALA A 5 -7.41 5.02 14.44
C ALA A 5 -6.82 5.58 13.15
N ILE A 6 -7.67 5.91 12.17
CA ILE A 6 -7.25 6.57 10.92
C ILE A 6 -6.66 7.96 11.22
N HIS A 7 -7.28 8.74 12.11
CA HIS A 7 -6.77 10.05 12.51
C HIS A 7 -5.39 9.92 13.18
N TRP A 8 -5.27 9.03 14.17
CA TRP A 8 -3.99 8.82 14.86
C TRP A 8 -2.89 8.25 13.96
N TYR A 9 -3.27 7.40 13.00
CA TYR A 9 -2.36 6.91 11.98
C TYR A 9 -1.85 8.06 11.11
N THR A 10 -2.73 8.91 10.57
CA THR A 10 -2.36 9.98 9.63
C THR A 10 -1.75 11.24 10.26
N ARG A 11 -1.86 11.46 11.57
CA ARG A 11 -1.20 12.59 12.23
C ARG A 11 0.31 12.55 12.01
N GLU A 12 0.95 13.73 11.98
CA GLU A 12 2.42 13.94 12.07
C GLU A 12 3.03 13.49 13.42
N THR A 13 2.46 12.46 14.03
CA THR A 13 3.05 11.75 15.15
C THR A 13 3.90 10.58 14.64
N CYS A 14 4.56 9.89 15.55
CA CYS A 14 5.41 8.76 15.22
C CYS A 14 4.62 7.48 14.84
N ILE A 15 3.30 7.42 15.02
CA ILE A 15 2.53 6.17 14.91
C ILE A 15 2.64 5.54 13.53
N TYR A 16 2.38 6.27 12.43
CA TYR A 16 2.52 5.66 11.09
C TYR A 16 3.96 5.26 10.78
N LYS A 17 4.95 6.04 11.25
CA LYS A 17 6.37 5.77 10.98
C LYS A 17 6.80 4.50 11.68
N ILE A 18 6.53 4.41 12.99
CA ILE A 18 6.89 3.25 13.81
C ILE A 18 6.10 2.02 13.37
N LEU A 19 4.79 2.14 13.16
CA LEU A 19 3.97 1.02 12.71
C LEU A 19 4.45 0.49 11.36
N ASN A 20 4.64 1.35 10.36
CA ASN A 20 5.11 0.89 9.05
C ASN A 20 6.56 0.39 9.10
N GLN A 21 7.39 0.86 10.03
CA GLN A 21 8.71 0.31 10.25
C GLN A 21 8.63 -1.10 10.83
N ALA A 22 7.89 -1.30 11.92
CA ALA A 22 7.66 -2.61 12.53
C ALA A 22 7.04 -3.61 11.54
N LEU A 23 6.06 -3.16 10.74
CA LEU A 23 5.49 -3.99 9.69
C LEU A 23 6.52 -4.38 8.61
N ARG A 24 7.50 -3.52 8.29
CA ARG A 24 8.54 -3.83 7.30
C ARG A 24 9.61 -4.79 7.82
N THR A 25 9.86 -4.86 9.14
CA THR A 25 10.81 -5.83 9.70
C THR A 25 10.30 -7.26 9.53
N GLN A 26 8.97 -7.43 9.43
CA GLN A 26 8.29 -8.75 9.41
C GLN A 26 8.62 -9.59 10.65
N CYS A 27 9.16 -8.98 11.71
CA CYS A 27 9.38 -9.65 12.99
C CYS A 27 8.08 -9.62 13.78
N ILE A 28 7.62 -10.79 14.22
CA ILE A 28 6.35 -10.89 14.96
C ILE A 28 6.39 -10.11 16.28
N ASP A 29 7.54 -10.10 16.95
CA ASP A 29 7.75 -9.39 18.22
C ASP A 29 7.61 -7.87 18.06
N ASP A 30 8.01 -7.32 16.91
CA ASP A 30 7.82 -5.91 16.58
C ASP A 30 6.35 -5.56 16.28
N ILE A 31 5.59 -6.52 15.74
CA ILE A 31 4.21 -6.31 15.26
C ILE A 31 3.18 -6.53 16.37
N ILE A 32 3.39 -7.49 17.27
CA ILE A 32 2.47 -7.84 18.37
C ILE A 32 2.01 -6.61 19.18
N PRO A 33 2.89 -5.67 19.59
CA PRO A 33 2.49 -4.48 20.34
C PRO A 33 1.45 -3.62 19.62
N PHE A 34 1.45 -3.62 18.29
CA PHE A 34 0.51 -2.86 17.47
C PHE A 34 -0.76 -3.64 17.11
N GLY A 35 -0.88 -4.92 17.50
CA GLY A 35 -1.96 -5.81 17.05
C GLY A 35 -3.36 -5.25 17.28
N SER A 36 -3.62 -4.63 18.44
CA SER A 36 -4.91 -3.97 18.71
C SER A 36 -5.16 -2.77 17.80
N PHE A 37 -4.13 -1.95 17.58
CA PHE A 37 -4.23 -0.78 16.70
C PHE A 37 -4.46 -1.19 15.23
N ILE A 38 -3.74 -2.20 14.75
CA ILE A 38 -3.92 -2.78 13.41
C ILE A 38 -5.36 -3.28 13.22
N ARG A 39 -5.92 -3.98 14.22
CA ARG A 39 -7.32 -4.44 14.19
C ARG A 39 -8.31 -3.27 14.14
N ASP A 40 -8.07 -2.21 14.89
CA ASP A 40 -8.95 -1.05 14.92
C ASP A 40 -8.86 -0.22 13.63
N LEU A 41 -7.66 -0.07 13.08
CA LEU A 41 -7.43 0.55 11.77
C LEU A 41 -8.15 -0.23 10.66
N ASN A 42 -8.02 -1.56 10.65
CA ASN A 42 -8.70 -2.43 9.70
C ASN A 42 -10.23 -2.30 9.77
N LYS A 43 -10.79 -2.33 10.99
CA LYS A 43 -12.24 -2.15 11.21
C LYS A 43 -12.72 -0.79 10.72
N GLN A 44 -11.95 0.27 10.93
CA GLN A 44 -12.31 1.62 10.46
C GLN A 44 -12.22 1.72 8.94
N LEU A 45 -11.15 1.25 8.33
CA LEU A 45 -11.02 1.23 6.87
C LEU A 45 -12.16 0.44 6.23
N HIS A 46 -12.61 -0.67 6.83
CA HIS A 46 -13.75 -1.42 6.30
C HIS A 46 -15.08 -0.65 6.37
N LYS A 47 -15.29 0.15 7.43
CA LYS A 47 -16.47 1.03 7.53
C LYS A 47 -16.41 2.15 6.49
N GLU A 48 -15.26 2.81 6.39
CA GLU A 48 -15.07 3.90 5.43
C GLU A 48 -15.13 3.40 3.99
N HIS A 49 -14.61 2.20 3.70
CA HIS A 49 -14.72 1.57 2.38
C HIS A 49 -16.18 1.50 1.92
N LYS A 50 -17.09 1.03 2.79
CA LYS A 50 -18.53 0.96 2.47
C LYS A 50 -19.13 2.32 2.15
N LEU A 51 -18.70 3.37 2.85
CA LEU A 51 -19.14 4.74 2.58
C LEU A 51 -18.55 5.29 1.29
N PHE A 52 -17.28 4.99 1.05
CA PHE A 52 -16.52 5.38 -0.13
C PHE A 52 -17.15 4.79 -1.39
N ILE A 53 -17.38 3.48 -1.45
CA ILE A 53 -17.97 2.80 -2.62
C ILE A 53 -19.36 3.34 -2.95
N LYS A 54 -20.21 3.60 -1.94
CA LYS A 54 -21.56 4.17 -2.16
C LYS A 54 -21.55 5.53 -2.83
N GLN A 55 -20.45 6.28 -2.72
CA GLN A 55 -20.29 7.60 -3.33
C GLN A 55 -19.68 7.53 -4.74
N GLN A 56 -19.18 6.37 -5.15
CA GLN A 56 -18.55 6.20 -6.46
C GLN A 56 -19.60 6.00 -7.56
N LYS A 57 -19.40 6.69 -8.68
CA LYS A 57 -20.20 6.53 -9.90
C LYS A 57 -19.60 5.54 -10.89
N THR A 58 -18.31 5.24 -10.74
CA THR A 58 -17.55 4.33 -11.58
C THR A 58 -17.17 3.08 -10.78
N SER A 59 -16.98 1.96 -11.48
CA SER A 59 -16.45 0.73 -10.88
C SER A 59 -14.93 0.72 -10.80
N ASN A 60 -14.25 1.62 -11.50
CA ASN A 60 -12.81 1.67 -11.56
C ASN A 60 -12.30 3.03 -11.08
N ARG A 61 -11.09 3.02 -10.51
CA ARG A 61 -10.38 4.22 -10.08
C ARG A 61 -8.88 4.02 -10.19
N GLU A 62 -8.18 5.04 -10.66
CA GLU A 62 -6.72 5.10 -10.63
C GLU A 62 -6.25 5.83 -9.37
N VAL A 63 -5.21 5.30 -8.74
CA VAL A 63 -4.53 5.94 -7.61
C VAL A 63 -3.02 5.87 -7.79
N TYR A 64 -2.32 6.79 -7.16
CA TYR A 64 -0.91 7.02 -7.43
C TYR A 64 -0.10 7.14 -6.14
N ARG A 65 1.16 6.69 -6.18
CA ARG A 65 2.11 6.90 -5.09
C ARG A 65 3.51 7.11 -5.65
N GLY A 66 4.06 8.30 -5.42
CA GLY A 66 5.47 8.56 -5.67
C GLY A 66 6.31 8.32 -4.42
N GLN A 67 7.49 7.74 -4.58
CA GLN A 67 8.44 7.54 -3.49
C GLN A 67 9.86 7.27 -4.02
N PHE A 68 10.81 7.21 -3.09
CA PHE A 68 12.09 6.56 -3.33
C PHE A 68 12.00 5.06 -3.05
N ILE A 69 12.76 4.29 -3.81
CA ILE A 69 12.85 2.84 -3.76
C ILE A 69 14.29 2.42 -4.06
N SER A 70 14.75 1.27 -3.57
CA SER A 70 16.10 0.79 -3.93
C SER A 70 16.14 0.31 -5.38
N LYS A 71 17.30 0.45 -6.02
CA LYS A 71 17.55 -0.07 -7.36
C LYS A 71 17.36 -1.59 -7.41
N ASP A 72 17.76 -2.30 -6.36
CA ASP A 72 17.55 -3.75 -6.23
C ASP A 72 16.06 -4.11 -6.20
N GLU A 73 15.25 -3.35 -5.48
CA GLU A 73 13.81 -3.60 -5.42
C GLU A 73 13.14 -3.31 -6.77
N VAL A 74 13.59 -2.29 -7.51
CA VAL A 74 13.14 -2.09 -8.90
C VAL A 74 13.48 -3.29 -9.78
N ASN A 75 14.71 -3.81 -9.68
CA ASN A 75 15.14 -4.98 -10.45
C ASN A 75 14.32 -6.22 -10.07
N ARG A 76 14.01 -6.41 -8.78
CA ARG A 76 13.13 -7.48 -8.30
C ARG A 76 11.72 -7.35 -8.86
N LEU A 77 11.15 -6.14 -8.86
CA LEU A 77 9.82 -5.90 -9.43
C LEU A 77 9.80 -6.18 -10.93
N LYS A 78 10.89 -5.86 -11.65
CA LYS A 78 11.03 -6.18 -13.09
C LYS A 78 11.09 -7.69 -13.35
N SER A 79 11.80 -8.45 -12.51
CA SER A 79 11.88 -9.90 -12.67
C SER A 79 10.57 -10.62 -12.33
N CYS A 80 9.73 -10.01 -11.48
CA CYS A 80 8.43 -10.52 -11.05
C CYS A 80 7.26 -9.92 -11.86
N GLN A 81 7.49 -9.47 -13.09
CA GLN A 81 6.41 -8.93 -13.92
C GLN A 81 5.35 -10.01 -14.18
N GLN A 82 4.09 -9.61 -14.14
CA GLN A 82 2.89 -10.45 -14.13
C GLN A 82 2.67 -11.26 -12.85
N GLU A 83 3.59 -11.27 -11.88
CA GLU A 83 3.35 -11.93 -10.59
C GLU A 83 2.54 -11.04 -9.62
N LEU A 84 2.07 -11.67 -8.54
CA LEU A 84 1.41 -10.99 -7.44
C LEU A 84 2.42 -10.53 -6.37
N ILE A 85 2.15 -9.37 -5.77
CA ILE A 85 2.93 -8.83 -4.65
C ILE A 85 2.01 -8.39 -3.51
N SER A 86 2.37 -8.73 -2.28
CA SER A 86 1.68 -8.26 -1.07
C SER A 86 2.43 -7.09 -0.43
N MET A 87 1.69 -6.04 -0.07
CA MET A 87 2.26 -4.90 0.63
C MET A 87 2.55 -5.22 2.09
N LYS A 88 3.83 -5.16 2.46
CA LYS A 88 4.32 -5.42 3.83
C LYS A 88 3.89 -4.36 4.84
N SER A 89 3.48 -3.17 4.39
CA SER A 89 2.99 -2.09 5.25
C SER A 89 1.68 -1.53 4.69
N CYS A 90 1.02 -0.64 5.43
CA CYS A 90 -0.11 0.09 4.84
C CYS A 90 0.41 0.98 3.70
N LEU A 91 -0.39 1.13 2.65
CA LEU A 91 -0.02 1.87 1.43
C LEU A 91 -0.91 3.10 1.31
N SER A 92 -0.32 4.27 1.51
CA SER A 92 -1.00 5.55 1.27
C SER A 92 -0.81 5.96 -0.20
N THR A 93 -1.90 6.37 -0.84
CA THR A 93 -1.95 6.75 -2.25
C THR A 93 -2.80 8.01 -2.41
N SER A 94 -2.67 8.70 -3.53
CA SER A 94 -3.48 9.87 -3.87
C SER A 94 -4.22 9.62 -5.18
N THR A 95 -5.43 10.16 -5.32
CA THR A 95 -6.11 10.23 -6.63
C THR A 95 -5.53 11.31 -7.53
N ASN A 96 -4.68 12.19 -7.00
CA ASN A 96 -4.01 13.23 -7.76
C ASN A 96 -2.62 12.77 -8.20
N ARG A 97 -2.49 12.41 -9.48
CA ARG A 97 -1.22 11.97 -10.09
C ARG A 97 -0.10 13.00 -9.92
N LYS A 98 -0.41 14.30 -10.06
CA LYS A 98 0.59 15.37 -9.93
C LYS A 98 1.15 15.42 -8.52
N LYS A 99 0.29 15.34 -7.49
CA LYS A 99 0.72 15.31 -6.09
C LYS A 99 1.59 14.08 -5.81
N ALA A 100 1.16 12.91 -6.29
CA ALA A 100 1.97 11.69 -6.15
C ALA A 100 3.34 11.83 -6.82
N LEU A 101 3.40 12.40 -8.02
CA LEU A 101 4.65 12.65 -8.73
C LEU A 101 5.59 13.58 -7.96
N GLU A 102 5.07 14.63 -7.34
CA GLU A 102 5.86 15.55 -6.50
C GLU A 102 6.57 14.81 -5.36
N PHE A 103 5.96 13.79 -4.75
CA PHE A 103 6.64 12.96 -3.73
C PHE A 103 7.84 12.17 -4.28
N ALA A 104 7.84 11.81 -5.56
CA ALA A 104 8.95 11.10 -6.21
C ALA A 104 10.03 12.03 -6.77
N THR A 105 9.70 13.29 -7.11
CA THR A 105 10.58 14.16 -7.89
C THR A 105 10.95 15.49 -7.22
N SER A 106 10.27 15.90 -6.14
CA SER A 106 10.54 17.17 -5.44
C SER A 106 11.95 17.28 -4.86
N ARG A 107 12.64 16.16 -4.69
CA ARG A 107 14.04 16.10 -4.28
C ARG A 107 14.74 14.91 -4.92
N SER A 108 16.06 14.94 -5.00
CA SER A 108 16.86 13.82 -5.47
C SER A 108 16.87 12.66 -4.46
N PRO A 109 17.10 11.42 -4.91
CA PRO A 109 17.33 10.29 -4.01
C PRO A 109 18.45 10.61 -3.01
N PRO A 110 18.34 10.16 -1.75
CA PRO A 110 19.27 10.54 -0.69
C PRO A 110 20.65 9.86 -0.80
N ASN A 111 20.79 8.84 -1.64
CA ASN A 111 22.03 8.14 -1.94
C ASN A 111 21.93 7.42 -3.29
N ASP A 112 23.05 6.86 -3.75
CA ASP A 112 23.14 6.19 -5.05
C ASP A 112 22.46 4.81 -5.10
N GLU A 113 22.04 4.24 -3.97
CA GLU A 113 21.32 2.97 -3.94
C GLU A 113 19.82 3.14 -4.18
N LEU A 114 19.32 4.36 -3.99
CA LEU A 114 17.91 4.71 -4.18
C LEU A 114 17.66 5.37 -5.53
N THR A 115 16.47 5.16 -6.05
CA THR A 115 15.92 5.82 -7.24
C THR A 115 14.48 6.25 -6.97
N SER A 116 13.93 7.12 -7.81
CA SER A 116 12.53 7.50 -7.76
C SER A 116 11.65 6.53 -8.55
N ILE A 117 10.45 6.27 -8.04
CA ILE A 117 9.41 5.48 -8.71
C ILE A 117 8.03 6.11 -8.50
N LEU A 118 7.17 6.07 -9.52
CA LEU A 118 5.75 6.32 -9.42
C LEU A 118 5.00 5.00 -9.58
N LEU A 119 4.20 4.64 -8.58
CA LEU A 119 3.22 3.57 -8.68
C LEU A 119 1.94 4.16 -9.28
N GLU A 120 1.47 3.57 -10.37
CA GLU A 120 0.17 3.82 -10.99
C GLU A 120 -0.69 2.57 -10.77
N ILE A 121 -1.76 2.69 -9.99
CA ILE A 121 -2.51 1.56 -9.48
C ILE A 121 -3.96 1.62 -9.97
N ASP A 122 -4.35 0.61 -10.73
CA ASP A 122 -5.72 0.40 -11.18
C ASP A 122 -6.52 -0.35 -10.10
N VAL A 123 -7.63 0.22 -9.68
CA VAL A 123 -8.47 -0.32 -8.61
C VAL A 123 -9.88 -0.59 -9.14
N ASN A 124 -10.26 -1.87 -9.16
CA ASN A 124 -11.65 -2.27 -9.34
C ASN A 124 -12.37 -2.23 -7.98
N LEU A 125 -13.34 -1.32 -7.88
CA LEU A 125 -14.10 -0.98 -6.69
C LEU A 125 -15.15 -2.03 -6.30
N ASN A 126 -15.44 -2.99 -7.18
CA ASN A 126 -16.41 -4.05 -6.91
C ASN A 126 -15.85 -5.19 -6.06
N TYR A 127 -14.51 -5.28 -5.95
CA TYR A 127 -13.84 -6.37 -5.26
C TYR A 127 -13.08 -5.88 -4.03
N LEU A 128 -13.10 -6.71 -2.98
CA LEU A 128 -12.46 -6.39 -1.71
C LEU A 128 -11.85 -7.64 -1.06
N ILE A 129 -10.53 -7.77 -1.15
CA ILE A 129 -9.77 -8.76 -0.36
C ILE A 129 -9.32 -8.13 0.97
N LYS A 130 -8.74 -6.92 0.90
CA LYS A 130 -8.31 -6.12 2.06
C LYS A 130 -8.95 -4.74 2.03
N PRO A 131 -9.35 -4.17 3.18
CA PRO A 131 -10.01 -2.89 3.19
C PRO A 131 -9.07 -1.76 2.76
N TYR A 132 -9.63 -0.86 1.96
CA TYR A 132 -9.04 0.41 1.58
C TYR A 132 -10.14 1.45 1.50
N ALA A 133 -9.83 2.72 1.74
CA ALA A 133 -10.84 3.77 1.68
C ALA A 133 -10.21 5.13 1.38
N ASP A 134 -11.02 6.02 0.81
CA ASP A 134 -10.78 7.45 0.90
C ASP A 134 -10.89 7.86 2.38
N ILE A 135 -9.79 8.34 2.95
CA ILE A 135 -9.71 8.73 4.35
C ILE A 135 -9.71 10.23 4.55
N LYS A 136 -9.99 11.03 3.53
CA LYS A 136 -9.96 12.50 3.56
C LYS A 136 -10.72 13.08 4.76
N ARG A 137 -11.87 12.52 5.14
CA ARG A 137 -12.69 13.04 6.24
C ARG A 137 -12.15 12.73 7.64
N LEU A 138 -11.29 11.73 7.76
CA LEU A 138 -10.74 11.26 9.03
C LEU A 138 -9.25 11.52 9.16
N SER A 139 -8.58 11.83 8.05
CA SER A 139 -7.17 12.19 8.01
C SER A 139 -6.92 13.44 8.86
N ALA A 140 -5.75 13.50 9.49
CA ALA A 140 -5.26 14.72 10.11
C ALA A 140 -5.03 15.86 9.11
N PHE A 141 -4.97 15.54 7.81
CA PHE A 141 -4.75 16.48 6.70
C PHE A 141 -5.91 16.42 5.67
N PRO A 142 -7.14 16.78 6.07
CA PRO A 142 -8.33 16.57 5.24
C PRO A 142 -8.38 17.41 3.96
N GLN A 143 -7.55 18.44 3.85
CA GLN A 143 -7.57 19.41 2.74
C GLN A 143 -6.52 19.11 1.66
N GLU A 144 -5.54 18.25 1.93
CA GLU A 144 -4.34 18.20 1.10
C GLU A 144 -4.16 16.93 0.27
N GLU A 145 -4.69 15.77 0.67
CA GLU A 145 -4.10 14.50 0.20
C GLU A 145 -4.94 13.73 -0.85
N GLU A 146 -6.25 13.93 -0.91
CA GLU A 146 -7.17 13.02 -1.64
C GLU A 146 -6.77 11.55 -1.43
N GLU A 147 -6.52 11.21 -0.16
CA GLU A 147 -5.79 10.02 0.23
C GLU A 147 -6.67 8.78 0.20
N ILE A 148 -6.24 7.76 -0.56
CA ILE A 148 -6.75 6.40 -0.44
C ILE A 148 -5.70 5.56 0.30
N LEU A 149 -6.08 5.07 1.48
CA LEU A 149 -5.21 4.23 2.32
C LEU A 149 -5.61 2.77 2.17
N PHE A 150 -4.65 1.94 1.76
CA PHE A 150 -4.79 0.49 1.72
C PHE A 150 -4.18 -0.15 2.97
N MET A 151 -4.88 -1.14 3.51
CA MET A 151 -4.38 -1.91 4.64
C MET A 151 -3.12 -2.71 4.27
N VAL A 152 -2.26 -2.96 5.26
CA VAL A 152 -1.21 -3.99 5.16
C VAL A 152 -1.76 -5.33 4.65
N GLY A 153 -0.98 -6.00 3.82
CA GLY A 153 -1.34 -7.26 3.18
C GLY A 153 -2.25 -7.10 1.97
N SER A 154 -2.52 -5.88 1.49
CA SER A 154 -3.15 -5.65 0.19
C SER A 154 -2.27 -6.23 -0.92
N ILE A 155 -2.90 -6.89 -1.90
CA ILE A 155 -2.21 -7.66 -2.95
C ILE A 155 -2.42 -6.96 -4.28
N PHE A 156 -1.37 -6.90 -5.09
CA PHE A 156 -1.35 -6.24 -6.38
C PHE A 156 -0.72 -7.15 -7.43
N ARG A 157 -1.22 -7.12 -8.66
CA ARG A 157 -0.55 -7.70 -9.83
C ARG A 157 0.43 -6.68 -10.40
N ILE A 158 1.66 -7.11 -10.70
CA ILE A 158 2.67 -6.26 -11.33
C ILE A 158 2.48 -6.30 -12.84
N GLU A 159 1.74 -5.35 -13.39
CA GLU A 159 1.45 -5.36 -14.83
C GLU A 159 2.71 -5.06 -15.66
N ASN A 160 3.42 -4.00 -15.28
CA ASN A 160 4.59 -3.54 -16.02
C ASN A 160 5.49 -2.65 -15.16
N ILE A 161 6.81 -2.80 -15.31
CA ILE A 161 7.81 -1.92 -14.73
C ILE A 161 8.66 -1.34 -15.86
N SER A 162 8.54 -0.03 -16.09
CA SER A 162 9.24 0.66 -17.18
C SER A 162 9.93 1.93 -16.71
N TYR A 163 11.01 2.31 -17.38
CA TYR A 163 11.65 3.60 -17.15
C TYR A 163 11.13 4.62 -18.16
N ASP A 164 10.78 5.83 -17.70
CA ASP A 164 10.43 6.96 -18.57
C ASP A 164 11.61 7.92 -18.64
N ASP A 165 12.34 7.88 -19.76
CA ASP A 165 13.51 8.72 -20.02
C ASP A 165 13.18 10.22 -20.07
N LYS A 166 11.92 10.60 -20.35
CA LYS A 166 11.54 12.03 -20.46
C LYS A 166 11.50 12.71 -19.11
N ILE A 167 11.13 11.97 -18.07
CA ILE A 167 11.02 12.47 -16.70
C ILE A 167 12.01 11.80 -15.73
N ASN A 168 12.91 10.96 -16.27
CA ASN A 168 13.94 10.21 -15.54
C ASN A 168 13.37 9.44 -14.33
N LEU A 169 12.27 8.71 -14.54
CA LEU A 169 11.51 8.09 -13.46
C LEU A 169 11.08 6.66 -13.80
N TRP A 170 11.18 5.75 -12.83
CA TRP A 170 10.54 4.44 -12.96
C TRP A 170 9.03 4.55 -12.77
N ILE A 171 8.28 3.88 -13.64
CA ILE A 171 6.83 3.75 -13.55
C ILE A 171 6.51 2.28 -13.31
N ALA A 172 5.80 1.99 -12.22
CA ALA A 172 5.22 0.69 -11.94
C ALA A 172 3.72 0.75 -12.16
N LYS A 173 3.22 -0.01 -13.12
CA LYS A 173 1.79 -0.21 -13.34
C LYS A 173 1.34 -1.44 -12.55
N LEU A 174 0.38 -1.25 -11.67
CA LEU A 174 -0.12 -2.27 -10.78
C LEU A 174 -1.64 -2.36 -10.88
N THR A 175 -2.20 -3.54 -10.70
CA THR A 175 -3.65 -3.74 -10.55
C THR A 175 -3.93 -4.25 -9.15
N LEU A 176 -4.87 -3.65 -8.41
CA LEU A 176 -5.32 -4.22 -7.14
C LEU A 176 -5.97 -5.58 -7.41
N CYS A 177 -5.44 -6.62 -6.75
CA CYS A 177 -5.92 -7.98 -6.94
C CYS A 177 -7.37 -8.14 -6.43
N SER A 178 -8.15 -8.88 -7.18
CA SER A 178 -9.54 -9.25 -6.90
C SER A 178 -9.68 -10.76 -6.70
N LEU A 179 -10.87 -11.21 -6.28
CA LEU A 179 -11.13 -12.62 -5.97
C LEU A 179 -11.22 -13.51 -7.22
N ASP A 180 -11.40 -12.92 -8.39
CA ASP A 180 -11.43 -13.57 -9.70
C ASP A 180 -10.05 -13.64 -10.37
N ASP A 181 -9.00 -13.13 -9.71
CA ASP A 181 -7.63 -13.28 -10.18
C ASP A 181 -7.22 -14.78 -10.10
N PRO A 182 -6.70 -15.38 -11.18
CA PRO A 182 -6.45 -16.82 -11.24
C PRO A 182 -5.35 -17.29 -10.28
N ASP A 183 -4.44 -16.40 -9.86
CA ASP A 183 -3.27 -16.78 -9.06
C ASP A 183 -3.49 -16.50 -7.55
N ILE A 184 -4.64 -15.91 -7.16
CA ILE A 184 -4.85 -15.42 -5.80
C ILE A 184 -4.91 -16.51 -4.74
N GLU A 185 -5.46 -17.69 -5.09
CA GLU A 185 -5.57 -18.81 -4.16
C GLU A 185 -4.20 -19.38 -3.83
N ASP A 186 -3.41 -19.69 -4.86
CA ASP A 186 -2.05 -20.22 -4.74
C ASP A 186 -1.12 -19.22 -4.04
N PHE A 187 -1.22 -17.94 -4.39
CA PHE A 187 -0.46 -16.88 -3.72
C PHE A 187 -0.86 -16.71 -2.25
N SER A 188 -2.15 -16.85 -1.93
CA SER A 188 -2.61 -16.80 -0.53
C SER A 188 -2.14 -18.00 0.28
N LEU A 189 -1.97 -19.16 -0.35
CA LEU A 189 -1.42 -20.37 0.27
C LEU A 189 0.08 -20.23 0.54
N SER A 190 0.86 -19.73 -0.43
CA SER A 190 2.30 -19.51 -0.26
C SER A 190 2.60 -18.53 0.88
N LEU A 191 1.86 -17.41 0.95
CA LEU A 191 1.99 -16.46 2.06
C LEU A 191 1.73 -17.08 3.43
N LYS A 192 0.74 -17.98 3.55
CA LYS A 192 0.45 -18.68 4.81
C LYS A 192 1.58 -19.64 5.19
N GLN A 193 2.17 -20.33 4.21
CA GLN A 193 3.27 -21.25 4.44
C GLN A 193 4.53 -20.49 4.90
N GLU A 194 4.85 -19.35 4.28
CA GLU A 194 5.96 -18.50 4.72
C GLU A 194 5.82 -18.04 6.16
N LEU A 195 4.62 -17.59 6.55
CA LEU A 195 4.32 -17.13 7.91
C LEU A 195 4.38 -18.28 8.93
N ASN A 196 3.93 -19.47 8.57
CA ASN A 196 3.98 -20.64 9.45
C ASN A 196 5.41 -21.18 9.60
N GLY A 197 6.17 -21.22 8.51
CA GLY A 197 7.59 -21.62 8.55
C GLY A 197 8.42 -20.70 9.43
N GLN A 198 8.14 -19.39 9.45
CA GLN A 198 8.80 -18.45 10.36
C GLN A 198 8.53 -18.73 11.85
N ASN A 199 7.39 -19.33 12.21
CA ASN A 199 7.07 -19.67 13.60
C ASN A 199 7.77 -20.96 14.07
N GLU A 200 8.09 -21.90 13.17
CA GLU A 200 8.78 -23.16 13.52
C GLU A 200 10.27 -22.98 13.81
N PHE A 201 10.90 -21.91 13.31
CA PHE A 201 12.31 -21.59 13.61
C PHE A 201 12.50 -20.84 14.96
N VAL A 202 11.42 -20.51 15.67
CA VAL A 202 11.43 -19.75 16.94
C VAL A 202 10.90 -20.59 18.12
N SER A 203 10.53 -21.85 17.89
CA SER A 203 10.19 -22.82 18.94
C SER A 203 11.35 -23.77 19.23
#